data_AF-A0A293LS49-F1
#
_entry.id   AF-A0A293LS49-F1
#
_cell.length_a   1.000
_cell.length_b   1.000
_cell.length_c   1.000
_cell.angle_alpha   90.00
_cell.angle_beta   90.00
_cell.angle_gamma   90.00
#
_symmetry.space_group_name_H-M   'P 1'
#
loop_
_entity.id
_entity.type
_entity.pdbx_description
1 polymer ?
#
loop_
_entity_poly.entity_id
_entity_poly.type
_entity_poly.pdbx_seq_one_letter_code
_entity_poly.pdbx_strand_id
1 'polypeptide(L)'
;MTQPEDKLDSFLKAPYSKEESLSYWEKSCKTYPQLSRLAAICFGVPASSGSAERLFSVAGALQRAWRSSLNQSVIEKMILIGENIRSEKGARVT
;
A
#
# COMPACT_ATOMS: atom_id res chain seq x y z
N MET A 1 -10.06 0.70 -34.16
CA MET A 1 -9.11 1.10 -33.08
C MET A 1 -9.90 1.94 -32.09
N THR A 2 -10.46 1.33 -31.04
CA THR A 2 -11.21 2.07 -30.02
C THR A 2 -10.23 2.92 -29.22
N GLN A 3 -10.42 4.23 -29.25
CA GLN A 3 -9.51 5.19 -28.67
C GLN A 3 -9.56 5.12 -27.12
N PRO A 4 -8.50 5.52 -26.41
CA PRO A 4 -8.49 5.52 -24.94
C PRO A 4 -9.58 6.39 -24.30
N GLU A 5 -10.02 7.47 -24.97
CA GLU A 5 -11.10 8.33 -24.47
C GLU A 5 -12.47 7.64 -24.36
N ASP A 6 -12.81 6.72 -25.27
CA ASP A 6 -14.09 5.99 -25.24
C ASP A 6 -14.22 5.11 -23.98
N LYS A 7 -13.11 4.55 -23.51
CA LYS A 7 -13.10 3.72 -22.29
C LYS A 7 -13.25 4.53 -21.01
N LEU A 8 -12.68 5.73 -20.99
CA LEU A 8 -12.79 6.63 -19.85
C LEU A 8 -14.23 7.16 -19.71
N ASP A 9 -14.83 7.57 -20.82
CA ASP A 9 -16.23 8.01 -20.86
C ASP A 9 -17.20 6.91 -20.41
N SER A 10 -16.98 5.67 -20.87
CA SER A 10 -17.73 4.49 -20.42
C SER A 10 -17.60 4.26 -18.91
N PHE A 11 -16.40 4.41 -18.34
CA PHE A 11 -16.17 4.29 -16.89
C PHE A 11 -16.88 5.41 -16.11
N LEU A 12 -16.83 6.65 -16.56
CA LEU A 12 -17.48 7.78 -15.89
C LEU A 12 -19.01 7.67 -15.89
N LYS A 13 -19.58 6.98 -16.88
CA LYS A 13 -21.01 6.69 -17.00
C LYS A 13 -21.45 5.44 -16.22
N ALA A 14 -20.51 4.64 -15.72
CA ALA A 14 -20.83 3.44 -14.99
C ALA A 14 -21.47 3.76 -13.63
N PRO A 15 -22.40 2.92 -13.13
CA PRO A 15 -22.99 3.10 -11.81
C PRO A 15 -21.94 2.91 -10.71
N TYR A 16 -22.14 3.62 -9.60
CA TYR A 16 -21.29 3.50 -8.41
C TYR A 16 -21.32 2.08 -7.84
N SER A 17 -20.15 1.49 -7.59
CA SER A 17 -20.02 0.20 -6.90
C SER A 17 -19.84 0.41 -5.40
N LYS A 18 -20.48 -0.45 -4.59
CA LYS A 18 -20.30 -0.51 -3.13
C LYS A 18 -19.10 -1.37 -2.70
N GLU A 19 -18.40 -1.95 -3.66
CA GLU A 19 -17.23 -2.79 -3.38
C GLU A 19 -16.07 -1.97 -2.82
N GLU A 20 -15.20 -2.64 -2.07
CA GLU A 20 -13.94 -2.06 -1.66
C GLU A 20 -13.10 -1.71 -2.91
N SER A 21 -12.44 -0.56 -2.87
CA SER A 21 -11.84 0.07 -4.05
C SER A 21 -10.76 -0.82 -4.70
N LEU A 22 -9.88 -1.43 -3.92
CA LEU A 22 -8.84 -2.32 -4.43
C LEU A 22 -9.44 -3.60 -5.05
N SER A 23 -10.45 -4.19 -4.41
CA SER A 23 -11.16 -5.37 -4.95
C SER A 23 -11.85 -5.07 -6.29
N TYR A 24 -12.44 -3.87 -6.43
CA TYR A 24 -13.02 -3.43 -7.70
C TYR A 24 -11.96 -3.33 -8.81
N TRP A 25 -10.79 -2.74 -8.51
CA TRP A 25 -9.72 -2.56 -9.48
C TRP A 25 -9.02 -3.86 -9.86
N GLU A 26 -8.98 -4.84 -8.96
CA GLU A 26 -8.49 -6.19 -9.25
C GLU A 26 -9.35 -6.86 -10.34
N LYS A 27 -10.68 -6.83 -10.18
CA LYS A 27 -11.64 -7.39 -11.14
C LYS A 27 -11.65 -6.61 -12.46
N SER A 28 -11.58 -5.29 -12.37
CA SER A 28 -11.68 -4.39 -13.52
C SER A 28 -10.38 -4.25 -14.32
N CYS A 29 -9.27 -4.86 -13.87
CA CYS A 29 -7.97 -4.76 -14.50
C CYS A 29 -7.95 -5.24 -15.97
N LYS A 30 -8.76 -6.26 -16.30
CA LYS A 30 -8.90 -6.74 -17.70
C LYS A 30 -9.66 -5.76 -18.58
N THR A 31 -10.64 -5.06 -18.02
CA THR A 31 -11.51 -4.11 -18.73
C THR A 31 -10.82 -2.76 -18.93
N TYR A 32 -10.15 -2.27 -17.88
CA TYR A 32 -9.51 -0.96 -17.82
C TYR A 32 -8.04 -1.05 -17.37
N PRO A 33 -7.13 -1.62 -18.18
CA PRO A 33 -5.76 -1.92 -17.77
C PRO A 33 -4.92 -0.67 -17.43
N GLN A 34 -5.16 0.45 -18.12
CA GLN A 34 -4.44 1.69 -17.84
C GLN A 34 -4.96 2.39 -16.57
N LEU A 35 -6.28 2.34 -16.35
CA LEU A 35 -6.92 2.97 -15.21
C LEU A 35 -6.72 2.16 -13.93
N SER A 36 -6.71 0.83 -14.01
CA SER A 36 -6.36 -0.04 -12.89
C SER A 36 -4.91 0.16 -12.45
N ARG A 37 -3.98 0.35 -13.39
CA ARG A 37 -2.59 0.69 -13.07
C ARG A 37 -2.47 2.02 -12.35
N LEU A 38 -3.23 3.04 -12.78
CA LEU A 38 -3.27 4.34 -12.11
C LEU A 38 -3.87 4.21 -10.70
N ALA A 39 -4.96 3.48 -10.57
CA ALA A 39 -5.61 3.23 -9.28
C ALA A 39 -4.67 2.53 -8.29
N ALA A 40 -3.90 1.53 -8.74
CA ALA A 40 -2.91 0.87 -7.90
C ALA A 40 -1.84 1.83 -7.36
N ILE A 41 -1.42 2.82 -8.15
CA ILE A 41 -0.49 3.87 -7.70
C ILE A 41 -1.17 4.79 -6.69
N CYS A 42 -2.36 5.30 -7.01
CA CYS A 42 -3.08 6.24 -6.15
C CYS A 42 -3.46 5.63 -4.79
N PHE A 43 -3.97 4.39 -4.78
CA PHE A 43 -4.37 3.71 -3.55
C PHE A 43 -3.21 3.04 -2.81
N GLY A 44 -2.09 2.78 -3.49
CA GLY A 44 -0.87 2.28 -2.86
C GLY A 44 -0.15 3.33 -2.02
N VAL A 45 -0.41 4.61 -2.25
CA VAL A 45 0.16 5.70 -1.45
C VAL A 45 -0.69 5.89 -0.18
N PRO A 46 -0.09 5.79 1.02
CA PRO A 46 -0.84 6.04 2.25
C PRO A 46 -1.29 7.49 2.30
N ALA A 47 -2.53 7.72 2.72
CA ALA A 47 -3.11 9.06 2.83
C ALA A 47 -2.41 9.96 3.87
N SER A 48 -1.55 9.39 4.73
CA SER A 48 -0.80 10.13 5.75
C SER A 48 0.60 9.57 5.97
N SER A 49 1.47 10.41 6.53
CA SER A 49 2.81 10.02 7.01
C SER A 49 2.78 9.14 8.27
N GLY A 50 1.62 8.94 8.90
CA GLY A 50 1.51 8.27 10.19
C GLY A 50 2.07 6.83 10.20
N SER A 51 2.05 6.15 9.06
CA SER A 51 2.70 4.83 8.91
C SER A 51 4.22 4.92 9.04
N ALA A 52 4.84 5.88 8.35
CA ALA A 52 6.29 6.13 8.44
C ALA A 52 6.68 6.66 9.83
N GLU A 53 5.88 7.55 10.42
CA GLU A 53 6.13 8.09 11.77
C GLU A 53 6.09 7.00 12.85
N ARG A 54 5.17 6.03 12.71
CA ARG A 54 5.14 4.86 13.60
C ARG A 54 6.44 4.04 13.47
N LEU A 55 6.92 3.84 12.25
CA LEU A 55 8.19 3.15 11.99
C LEU A 55 9.36 3.86 12.66
N PHE A 56 9.46 5.18 12.50
CA PHE A 56 10.52 5.99 13.11
C PHE A 56 10.42 6.05 14.63
N SER A 57 9.21 6.04 15.18
CA SER A 57 9.01 5.98 16.63
C SER A 57 9.52 4.66 17.22
N VAL A 58 9.21 3.53 16.56
CA VAL A 58 9.73 2.20 16.93
C VAL A 58 11.26 2.15 16.78
N ALA A 59 11.80 2.66 15.68
CA ALA A 59 13.24 2.74 15.46
C ALA A 59 13.93 3.55 16.57
N GLY A 60 13.39 4.72 16.91
CA GLY A 60 13.90 5.56 17.98
C GLY A 60 13.79 4.91 19.35
N ALA A 61 12.72 4.15 19.61
CA ALA A 61 12.59 3.37 20.83
C ALA A 61 13.64 2.26 20.91
N LEU A 62 13.88 1.53 19.82
CA LEU A 62 14.91 0.50 19.74
C LEU A 62 16.31 1.09 19.94
N GLN A 63 16.60 2.22 19.29
CA GLN A 63 17.86 2.93 19.46
C GLN A 63 18.07 3.42 20.90
N ARG A 64 17.04 3.97 21.55
CA ARG A 64 17.13 4.49 22.93
C ARG A 64 17.20 3.40 23.99
N ALA A 65 16.45 2.31 23.81
CA ALA A 65 16.43 1.20 24.76
C ALA A 65 17.74 0.40 24.75
N TRP A 66 18.45 0.36 23.62
CA TRP A 66 19.64 -0.47 23.44
C TRP A 66 20.93 0.36 23.48
N ARG A 67 21.06 1.21 24.52
CA ARG A 67 22.14 2.21 24.70
C ARG A 67 23.55 1.70 24.36
N SER A 68 23.97 1.88 23.11
CA SER A 68 25.36 2.14 22.67
C SER A 68 26.17 1.05 21.94
N SER A 69 25.60 0.00 21.33
CA SER A 69 26.44 -0.87 20.47
C SER A 69 25.77 -1.49 19.24
N LEU A 70 24.47 -1.28 19.03
CA LEU A 70 23.81 -1.78 17.83
C LEU A 70 24.11 -0.88 16.64
N ASN A 71 24.70 -1.47 15.60
CA ASN A 71 24.86 -0.83 14.32
C ASN A 71 23.48 -0.53 13.71
N GLN A 72 23.34 0.64 13.09
CA GLN A 72 22.11 1.08 12.42
C GLN A 72 21.57 0.04 11.42
N SER A 73 22.46 -0.69 10.73
CA SER A 73 22.07 -1.77 9.81
C SER A 73 21.31 -2.91 10.49
N VAL A 74 21.61 -3.19 11.77
CA VAL A 74 20.90 -4.25 12.52
C VAL A 74 19.51 -3.78 12.92
N ILE A 75 19.37 -2.50 13.30
CA ILE A 75 18.08 -1.87 13.61
C ILE A 75 17.16 -1.90 12.37
N GLU A 76 17.69 -1.53 11.20
CA GLU A 76 16.95 -1.57 9.93
C GLU A 76 16.46 -2.98 9.60
N LYS A 77 17.30 -4.00 9.78
CA LYS A 77 16.91 -5.41 9.57
C LYS A 77 15.84 -5.87 10.54
N MET A 78 15.95 -5.51 11.82
CA MET A 78 14.95 -5.86 12.83
C MET A 78 13.59 -5.24 12.50
N ILE A 79 13.58 -3.97 12.07
CA ILE A 79 12.36 -3.28 11.64
C ILE A 79 11.77 -3.97 10.41
N LEU A 80 12.59 -4.27 9.40
CA LEU A 80 12.16 -4.95 8.17
C LEU A 80 11.52 -6.32 8.49
N ILE A 81 12.16 -7.14 9.31
CA ILE A 81 11.65 -8.46 9.72
C ILE A 81 10.34 -8.30 10.50
N GLY A 82 10.28 -7.35 11.44
CA GLY A 82 9.09 -7.09 12.24
C GLY A 82 7.89 -6.67 11.41
N GLU A 83 8.09 -5.77 10.44
CA GLU A 83 7.03 -5.32 9.54
C GLU A 83 6.62 -6.41 8.54
N ASN A 84 7.57 -7.22 8.05
CA ASN A 84 7.25 -8.36 7.19
C ASN A 84 6.33 -9.37 7.91
N ILE A 85 6.68 -9.74 9.14
CA ILE A 85 5.84 -10.63 9.97
C ILE A 85 4.45 -10.01 10.22
N ARG A 86 4.38 -8.69 10.40
CA ARG A 86 3.10 -7.97 10.58
C ARG A 86 2.25 -8.01 9.32
N SER A 87 2.86 -7.81 8.16
CA SER A 87 2.21 -7.91 6.85
C SER A 87 1.66 -9.32 6.59
N GLU A 88 2.45 -10.36 6.88
CA GLU A 88 2.04 -11.76 6.71
C GLU A 88 0.86 -12.14 7.62
N LYS A 89 0.80 -11.58 8.85
CA LYS A 89 -0.34 -11.78 9.76
C LYS A 89 -1.59 -11.05 9.30
N GLY A 90 -1.45 -9.85 8.73
CA GLY A 90 -2.56 -9.12 8.12
C GLY A 90 -3.16 -9.87 6.93
N ALA A 91 -2.32 -10.47 6.08
CA ALA A 91 -2.73 -11.25 4.91
C ALA A 91 -3.38 -12.61 5.23
N ARG A 92 -3.21 -13.12 6.47
CA ARG A 92 -3.81 -14.39 6.91
C ARG A 92 -5.18 -14.25 7.57
N VAL A 93 -5.62 -13.01 7.88
CA VAL A 93 -6.86 -12.71 8.61
C VAL A 93 -7.93 -12.09 7.70
N THR A 94 -7.61 -11.85 6.43
CA THR A 94 -8.55 -11.50 5.35
C THR A 94 -8.73 -12.69 4.42
#